data_AF-A0A1A8JBZ9-F1
#
_entry.id   AF-A0A1A8JBZ9-F1
#
_cell.length_a   1.000
_cell.length_b   1.000
_cell.length_c   1.000
_cell.angle_alpha   90.00
_cell.angle_beta   90.00
_cell.angle_gamma   90.00
#
_symmetry.space_group_name_H-M   'P 1'
#
loop_
_entity.id
_entity.type
_entity.pdbx_description
1 polymer ?
#
loop_
_entity_poly.entity_id
_entity_poly.type
_entity_poly.pdbx_seq_one_letter_code
_entity_poly.pdbx_strand_id
1 'polypeptide(L)'
;IINRKEHKLLKGCGYHLDLLMVGVMLAVCSIMGLPWFVAATVLSISHVNSLKLESESSAPGEQPRFLGIREQRLTGLVIFLLMGCSVFMTGALQFIPMPVLYGVFLYMGASSLKGIQFFDRLKLFGMPAKHQPDFIYLRHVPLRKVHLFTVTQLSCLILLWVIKTSPAAIVFPMMVLALVFIRKVLDLCFSKRELSYLDDLMPEWKKKKLDDDASKKLEEESQVMLSMRTEDTTTIQIPMESCKPVQKAHDPRCDPSDINISDEMSKTTVWKSLSSNQKDINLVAAKKD
;
A
#
# COMPACT_ATOMS: atom_id res chain seq x y z
N ILE A 1 -10.88 9.13 -3.38
CA ILE A 1 -11.04 7.72 -2.92
C ILE A 1 -10.87 6.75 -4.08
N ILE A 2 -11.59 6.92 -5.19
CA ILE A 2 -11.46 6.06 -6.38
C ILE A 2 -10.05 6.09 -7.00
N ASN A 3 -9.46 7.28 -7.06
CA ASN A 3 -8.14 7.49 -7.68
C ASN A 3 -6.96 7.22 -6.72
N ARG A 4 -7.07 6.20 -5.86
CA ARG A 4 -5.95 5.80 -4.97
C ARG A 4 -4.89 5.06 -5.78
N LYS A 5 -3.61 5.31 -5.46
CA LYS A 5 -2.46 4.63 -6.10
C LYS A 5 -2.50 3.11 -5.94
N GLU A 6 -3.14 2.63 -4.87
CA GLU A 6 -3.34 1.21 -4.61
C GLU A 6 -4.18 0.50 -5.65
N HIS A 7 -5.08 1.22 -6.33
CA HIS A 7 -5.90 0.65 -7.40
C HIS A 7 -5.13 0.44 -8.71
N LYS A 8 -3.85 0.85 -8.80
CA LYS A 8 -2.98 0.67 -9.97
C LYS A 8 -3.67 1.09 -11.28
N LEU A 9 -4.38 2.22 -11.25
CA LEU A 9 -5.05 2.80 -12.43
C LEU A 9 -4.00 3.25 -13.45
N LEU A 10 -4.27 2.98 -14.73
CA LEU A 10 -3.35 3.24 -15.83
C LEU A 10 -3.62 4.60 -16.48
N LYS A 11 -4.88 5.06 -16.50
CA LYS A 11 -5.23 6.36 -17.09
C LYS A 11 -5.10 7.49 -16.07
N GLY A 12 -4.75 8.67 -16.59
CA GLY A 12 -4.62 9.90 -15.81
C GLY A 12 -5.93 10.39 -15.18
N CYS A 13 -5.79 11.30 -14.24
CA CYS A 13 -6.88 11.77 -13.38
C CYS A 13 -7.48 13.06 -13.95
N GLY A 14 -8.80 13.10 -14.17
CA GLY A 14 -9.50 14.21 -14.82
C GLY A 14 -10.34 15.08 -13.87
N TYR A 15 -9.81 15.56 -12.75
CA TYR A 15 -10.60 16.29 -11.73
C TYR A 15 -11.29 17.56 -12.25
N HIS A 16 -10.60 18.37 -13.05
CA HIS A 16 -11.17 19.61 -13.60
C HIS A 16 -12.29 19.33 -14.60
N LEU A 17 -12.09 18.31 -15.45
CA LEU A 17 -13.09 17.90 -16.44
C LEU A 17 -14.33 17.31 -15.76
N ASP A 18 -14.15 16.52 -14.70
CA ASP A 18 -15.25 15.98 -13.90
C ASP A 18 -16.08 17.10 -13.25
N LEU A 19 -15.41 18.09 -12.64
CA LEU A 19 -16.09 19.25 -12.04
C LEU A 19 -16.87 20.08 -13.08
N LEU A 20 -16.27 20.33 -14.26
CA LEU A 20 -16.94 21.02 -15.36
C LEU A 20 -18.18 20.25 -15.82
N MET A 21 -18.06 18.94 -16.00
CA MET A 21 -19.17 18.10 -16.48
C MET A 21 -20.31 18.04 -15.46
N VAL A 22 -19.99 17.93 -14.16
CA VAL A 22 -21.00 18.00 -13.08
C VAL A 22 -21.68 19.38 -13.09
N GLY A 23 -20.92 20.47 -13.26
CA GLY A 23 -21.49 21.82 -13.35
C GLY A 23 -22.47 22.00 -14.52
N VAL A 24 -22.10 21.49 -15.71
CA VAL A 24 -22.98 21.51 -16.89
C VAL A 24 -24.24 20.67 -16.63
N MET A 25 -24.10 19.48 -16.06
CA MET A 25 -25.23 18.61 -15.74
C MET A 25 -26.18 19.27 -14.73
N LEU A 26 -25.65 19.94 -13.72
CA LEU A 26 -26.45 20.70 -12.74
C LEU A 26 -27.24 21.83 -13.40
N ALA A 27 -26.63 22.56 -14.35
CA ALA A 27 -27.32 23.61 -15.09
C ALA A 27 -28.50 23.05 -15.91
N VAL A 28 -28.26 21.96 -16.64
CA VAL A 28 -29.31 21.28 -17.43
C VAL A 28 -30.42 20.73 -16.52
N CYS A 29 -30.09 20.04 -15.42
CA CYS A 29 -31.08 19.54 -14.47
C CYS A 29 -31.90 20.68 -13.85
N SER A 30 -31.29 21.83 -13.57
CA SER A 30 -31.99 22.99 -13.01
C SER A 30 -32.99 23.60 -14.00
N ILE A 31 -32.65 23.69 -15.28
CA ILE A 31 -33.57 24.17 -16.34
C ILE A 31 -34.74 23.20 -16.53
N MET A 32 -34.47 21.89 -16.47
CA MET A 32 -35.49 20.85 -16.64
C MET A 32 -36.30 20.55 -15.38
N GLY A 33 -36.00 21.18 -14.23
CA GLY A 33 -36.66 20.93 -12.95
C GLY A 33 -36.37 19.53 -12.35
N LEU A 34 -35.29 18.88 -12.79
CA LEU A 34 -34.86 17.57 -12.30
C LEU A 34 -33.98 17.71 -11.05
N PRO A 35 -34.00 16.72 -10.13
CA PRO A 35 -33.13 16.74 -8.96
C PRO A 35 -31.65 16.74 -9.36
N TRP A 36 -30.84 17.42 -8.58
CA TRP A 36 -29.40 17.51 -8.79
C TRP A 36 -28.71 16.18 -8.51
N PHE A 37 -27.84 15.76 -9.44
CA PHE A 37 -27.04 14.55 -9.30
C PHE A 37 -25.63 14.87 -8.82
N VAL A 38 -25.12 14.05 -7.91
CA VAL A 38 -23.76 14.13 -7.36
C VAL A 38 -23.12 12.74 -7.40
N ALA A 39 -21.79 12.70 -7.48
CA ALA A 39 -21.03 11.45 -7.48
C ALA A 39 -21.27 10.63 -6.20
N ALA A 40 -21.73 9.39 -6.35
CA ALA A 40 -22.05 8.49 -5.25
C ALA A 40 -20.86 7.60 -4.86
N THR A 41 -20.25 7.87 -3.70
CA THR A 41 -19.00 7.21 -3.29
C THR A 41 -19.11 5.69 -3.16
N VAL A 42 -20.13 5.17 -2.46
CA VAL A 42 -20.29 3.71 -2.24
C VAL A 42 -20.54 2.97 -3.55
N LEU A 43 -21.41 3.52 -4.40
CA LEU A 43 -21.74 2.94 -5.69
C LEU A 43 -20.52 2.93 -6.62
N SER A 44 -19.76 4.02 -6.68
CA SER A 44 -18.54 4.09 -7.48
C SER A 44 -17.47 3.10 -6.99
N ILE A 45 -17.28 2.94 -5.68
CA ILE A 45 -16.35 1.95 -5.12
C ILE A 45 -16.81 0.53 -5.45
N SER A 46 -18.10 0.23 -5.31
CA SER A 46 -18.64 -1.11 -5.63
C SER A 46 -18.45 -1.45 -7.11
N HIS A 47 -18.71 -0.49 -8.00
CA HIS A 47 -18.47 -0.66 -9.43
C HIS A 47 -16.99 -0.89 -9.74
N VAL A 48 -16.09 -0.11 -9.14
CA VAL A 48 -14.63 -0.27 -9.28
C VAL A 48 -14.17 -1.64 -8.74
N ASN A 49 -14.71 -2.09 -7.62
CA ASN A 49 -14.42 -3.41 -7.05
C ASN A 49 -14.89 -4.57 -7.94
N SER A 50 -16.01 -4.42 -8.66
CA SER A 50 -16.47 -5.43 -9.63
C SER A 50 -15.55 -5.55 -10.86
N LEU A 51 -14.69 -4.55 -11.11
CA LEU A 51 -13.74 -4.51 -12.22
C LEU A 51 -12.30 -4.85 -11.77
N LYS A 52 -12.15 -5.34 -10.54
CA LYS A 52 -10.88 -5.71 -9.93
C LYS A 52 -10.35 -7.00 -10.55
N LEU A 53 -9.12 -6.99 -11.06
CA LEU A 53 -8.43 -8.19 -11.54
C LEU A 53 -7.50 -8.73 -10.46
N GLU A 54 -7.75 -9.97 -10.06
CA GLU A 54 -6.95 -10.73 -9.11
C GLU A 54 -6.20 -11.83 -9.88
N SER A 55 -4.97 -12.16 -9.46
CA SER A 55 -4.13 -13.14 -10.16
C SER A 55 -4.72 -14.56 -10.06
N GLU A 56 -4.86 -15.24 -11.19
CA GLU A 56 -5.39 -16.62 -11.25
C GLU A 56 -4.41 -17.67 -10.69
N SER A 57 -3.11 -17.37 -10.67
CA SER A 57 -2.10 -18.27 -10.13
C SER A 57 -1.64 -17.78 -8.75
N SER A 58 -2.28 -18.30 -7.71
CA SER A 58 -1.78 -18.19 -6.33
C SER A 58 -1.64 -19.60 -5.79
N ALA A 59 -0.47 -19.90 -5.22
CA ALA A 59 -0.25 -21.17 -4.53
C ALA A 59 -1.30 -21.30 -3.41
N PRO A 60 -1.81 -22.51 -3.12
CA PRO A 60 -2.80 -22.72 -2.08
C PRO A 60 -2.30 -22.15 -0.74
N GLY A 61 -2.95 -21.09 -0.26
CA GLY A 61 -2.59 -20.36 0.97
C GLY A 61 -2.02 -18.95 0.78
N GLU A 62 -1.62 -18.55 -0.43
CA GLU A 62 -1.23 -17.15 -0.72
C GLU A 62 -2.47 -16.33 -1.11
N GLN A 63 -2.64 -15.13 -0.53
CA GLN A 63 -3.74 -14.25 -0.93
C GLN A 63 -3.55 -13.82 -2.39
N PRO A 64 -4.62 -13.81 -3.20
CA PRO A 64 -4.52 -13.51 -4.61
C PRO A 64 -3.90 -12.14 -4.83
N ARG A 65 -2.85 -12.08 -5.64
CA ARG A 65 -2.14 -10.83 -5.91
C ARG A 65 -3.02 -9.92 -6.75
N PHE A 66 -3.20 -8.70 -6.28
CA PHE A 66 -3.97 -7.69 -6.97
C PHE A 66 -3.18 -7.14 -8.17
N LEU A 67 -3.64 -7.44 -9.39
CA LEU A 67 -2.98 -7.08 -10.64
C LEU A 67 -3.32 -5.65 -11.09
N GLY A 68 -4.59 -5.25 -10.95
CA GLY A 68 -5.07 -3.90 -11.31
C GLY A 68 -6.58 -3.86 -11.55
N ILE A 69 -7.08 -2.72 -12.01
CA ILE A 69 -8.51 -2.53 -12.34
C ILE A 69 -8.70 -2.35 -13.83
N ARG A 70 -9.69 -3.03 -14.40
CA ARG A 70 -10.07 -2.84 -15.79
C ARG A 70 -10.86 -1.54 -15.96
N GLU A 71 -10.27 -0.57 -16.65
CA GLU A 71 -10.90 0.73 -16.89
C GLU A 71 -11.80 0.71 -18.13
N GLN A 72 -13.08 0.38 -17.93
CA GLN A 72 -14.08 0.36 -19.01
C GLN A 72 -15.02 1.57 -18.93
N ARG A 73 -15.26 2.25 -20.07
CA ARG A 73 -16.28 3.31 -20.18
C ARG A 73 -17.68 2.75 -20.46
N LEU A 74 -17.73 1.58 -21.10
CA LEU A 74 -18.98 0.96 -21.57
C LEU A 74 -19.88 0.50 -20.44
N THR A 75 -19.33 -0.04 -19.34
CA THR A 75 -20.14 -0.57 -18.23
C THR A 75 -21.01 0.53 -17.61
N GLY A 76 -20.43 1.70 -17.36
CA GLY A 76 -21.18 2.86 -16.86
C GLY A 76 -22.27 3.31 -17.83
N LEU A 77 -21.96 3.41 -19.13
CA LEU A 77 -22.94 3.79 -20.16
C LEU A 77 -24.11 2.80 -20.24
N VAL A 78 -23.80 1.49 -20.20
CA VAL A 78 -24.81 0.43 -20.21
C VAL A 78 -25.69 0.51 -18.97
N ILE A 79 -25.14 0.74 -17.78
CA ILE A 79 -25.93 0.90 -16.54
C ILE A 79 -26.91 2.08 -16.65
N PHE A 80 -26.44 3.25 -17.11
CA PHE A 80 -27.32 4.41 -17.29
C PHE A 80 -28.38 4.19 -18.37
N LEU A 81 -28.02 3.53 -19.47
CA LEU A 81 -28.97 3.15 -20.52
C LEU A 81 -30.04 2.19 -19.97
N LEU A 82 -29.65 1.13 -19.26
CA LEU A 82 -30.58 0.20 -18.64
C LEU A 82 -31.46 0.88 -17.58
N MET A 83 -30.93 1.85 -16.84
CA MET A 83 -31.71 2.66 -15.90
C MET A 83 -32.79 3.48 -16.63
N GLY A 84 -32.46 4.07 -17.78
CA GLY A 84 -33.44 4.74 -18.64
C GLY A 84 -34.47 3.78 -19.25
N CYS A 85 -34.03 2.60 -19.71
CA CYS A 85 -34.91 1.57 -20.26
C CYS A 85 -35.77 0.86 -19.20
N SER A 86 -35.45 1.01 -17.91
CA SER A 86 -36.15 0.32 -16.82
C SER A 86 -37.64 0.63 -16.78
N VAL A 87 -38.06 1.83 -17.22
CA VAL A 87 -39.47 2.23 -17.32
C VAL A 87 -40.28 1.27 -18.20
N PHE A 88 -39.70 0.80 -19.31
CA PHE A 88 -40.36 -0.18 -20.19
C PHE A 88 -40.38 -1.59 -19.59
N MET A 89 -39.43 -1.91 -18.71
CA MET A 89 -39.31 -3.22 -18.06
C MET A 89 -39.97 -3.28 -16.68
N THR A 90 -40.75 -2.26 -16.28
CA THR A 90 -41.39 -2.14 -14.96
C THR A 90 -42.21 -3.39 -14.60
N GLY A 91 -42.89 -3.99 -15.57
CA GLY A 91 -43.70 -5.20 -15.36
C GLY A 91 -42.90 -6.44 -14.93
N ALA A 92 -41.62 -6.52 -15.28
CA ALA A 92 -40.71 -7.56 -14.79
C ALA A 92 -40.02 -7.15 -13.48
N LEU A 93 -39.68 -5.86 -13.35
CA LEU A 93 -38.93 -5.33 -12.21
C LEU A 93 -39.74 -5.34 -10.89
N GLN A 94 -41.07 -5.26 -10.97
CA GLN A 94 -41.96 -5.31 -9.80
C GLN A 94 -41.92 -6.66 -9.06
N PHE A 95 -41.48 -7.74 -9.70
CA PHE A 95 -41.36 -9.06 -9.05
C PHE A 95 -40.18 -9.14 -8.09
N ILE A 96 -39.29 -8.14 -8.09
CA ILE A 96 -38.13 -8.10 -7.21
C ILE A 96 -38.56 -7.53 -5.85
N PRO A 97 -38.57 -8.33 -4.79
CA PRO A 97 -39.04 -7.88 -3.49
C PRO A 97 -38.01 -6.94 -2.84
N MET A 98 -38.49 -5.86 -2.21
CA MET A 98 -37.64 -4.85 -1.54
C MET A 98 -36.62 -5.43 -0.53
N PRO A 99 -36.92 -6.50 0.25
CA PRO A 99 -35.94 -7.16 1.12
C PRO A 99 -34.65 -7.59 0.42
N VAL A 100 -34.73 -8.02 -0.85
CA VAL A 100 -33.54 -8.43 -1.62
C VAL A 100 -32.65 -7.22 -1.91
N LEU A 101 -33.25 -6.07 -2.24
CA LEU A 101 -32.51 -4.83 -2.47
C LEU A 101 -31.80 -4.36 -1.19
N TYR A 102 -32.44 -4.46 -0.02
CA TYR A 102 -31.78 -4.15 1.25
C TYR A 102 -30.59 -5.06 1.52
N GLY A 103 -30.67 -6.35 1.18
CA GLY A 103 -29.55 -7.29 1.25
C GLY A 103 -28.36 -6.86 0.37
N VAL A 104 -28.64 -6.46 -0.87
CA VAL A 104 -27.61 -5.96 -1.80
C VAL A 104 -27.01 -4.65 -1.30
N PHE A 105 -27.82 -3.71 -0.80
CA PHE A 105 -27.32 -2.45 -0.22
C PHE A 105 -26.44 -2.69 1.02
N LEU A 106 -26.82 -3.63 1.88
CA LEU A 106 -26.01 -4.02 3.04
C LEU A 106 -24.68 -4.62 2.58
N TYR A 107 -24.69 -5.50 1.58
CA TYR A 107 -23.47 -6.08 1.01
C TYR A 107 -22.57 -5.00 0.40
N MET A 108 -23.12 -4.08 -0.39
CA MET A 108 -22.36 -2.95 -0.96
C MET A 108 -21.76 -2.07 0.14
N GLY A 109 -22.53 -1.79 1.20
CA GLY A 109 -22.06 -1.08 2.38
C GLY A 109 -20.89 -1.80 3.05
N ALA A 110 -21.07 -3.06 3.45
CA ALA A 110 -20.06 -3.85 4.14
C ALA A 110 -18.79 -4.08 3.29
N SER A 111 -18.95 -4.36 1.99
CA SER A 111 -17.84 -4.54 1.06
C SER A 111 -17.05 -3.25 0.85
N SER A 112 -17.73 -2.08 0.81
CA SER A 112 -17.05 -0.78 0.69
C SER A 112 -16.20 -0.39 1.91
N LEU A 113 -16.47 -0.99 3.09
CA LEU A 113 -15.64 -0.79 4.29
C LEU A 113 -14.35 -1.61 4.26
N LYS A 114 -14.28 -2.67 3.44
CA LYS A 114 -13.08 -3.50 3.29
C LYS A 114 -12.00 -2.71 2.53
N GLY A 115 -10.81 -2.59 3.11
CA GLY A 115 -9.70 -1.80 2.54
C GLY A 115 -9.64 -0.36 3.08
N ILE A 116 -10.54 0.05 3.96
CA ILE A 116 -10.38 1.30 4.72
C ILE A 116 -9.48 1.01 5.93
N GLN A 117 -8.28 1.62 5.96
CA GLN A 117 -7.31 1.44 7.05
C GLN A 117 -7.90 1.72 8.45
N PHE A 118 -8.80 2.70 8.58
CA PHE A 118 -9.50 2.96 9.85
C PHE A 118 -10.28 1.74 10.35
N PHE A 119 -10.99 1.04 9.47
CA PHE A 119 -11.79 -0.13 9.84
C PHE A 119 -10.90 -1.33 10.19
N ASP A 120 -9.76 -1.48 9.51
CA ASP A 120 -8.76 -2.50 9.86
C ASP A 120 -8.14 -2.24 11.23
N ARG A 121 -7.86 -0.98 11.57
CA ARG A 121 -7.40 -0.57 12.90
C ARG A 121 -8.47 -0.69 13.98
N LEU A 122 -9.73 -0.48 13.61
CA LEU A 122 -10.86 -0.69 14.53
C LEU A 122 -11.01 -2.18 14.86
N LYS A 123 -10.87 -3.08 13.88
CA LYS A 123 -10.83 -4.54 14.12
C LYS A 123 -9.66 -4.95 15.01
N LEU A 124 -8.51 -4.28 14.85
CA LEU A 124 -7.32 -4.49 15.68
C LEU A 124 -7.60 -4.31 17.17
N PHE A 125 -8.55 -3.44 17.53
CA PHE A 125 -8.96 -3.24 18.92
C PHE A 125 -9.63 -4.48 19.53
N GLY A 126 -10.29 -5.30 18.71
CA GLY A 126 -10.95 -6.54 19.14
C GLY A 126 -10.09 -7.80 18.99
N MET A 127 -8.88 -7.70 18.45
CA MET A 127 -7.98 -8.85 18.26
C MET A 127 -6.93 -8.92 19.38
N PRO A 128 -6.70 -10.09 19.99
CA PRO A 128 -5.60 -10.26 20.94
C PRO A 128 -4.25 -10.15 20.23
N ALA A 129 -3.26 -9.54 20.88
CA ALA A 129 -1.93 -9.24 20.31
C ALA A 129 -1.19 -10.46 19.71
N LYS A 130 -1.58 -11.69 20.06
CA LYS A 130 -1.00 -12.93 19.54
C LYS A 130 -1.49 -13.33 18.14
N HIS A 131 -2.68 -12.89 17.74
CA HIS A 131 -3.29 -13.22 16.43
C HIS A 131 -3.29 -12.02 15.49
N GLN A 132 -2.43 -11.04 15.77
CA GLN A 132 -2.41 -9.79 15.06
C GLN A 132 -1.75 -10.01 13.69
N PRO A 133 -2.44 -9.69 12.58
CA PRO A 133 -1.83 -9.81 11.26
C PRO A 133 -0.63 -8.87 11.12
N ASP A 134 0.37 -9.28 10.35
CA ASP A 134 1.63 -8.56 10.11
C ASP A 134 1.40 -7.29 9.28
N PHE A 135 0.86 -6.27 9.94
CA PHE A 135 0.75 -4.94 9.36
C PHE A 135 2.07 -4.19 9.54
N ILE A 136 2.64 -3.67 8.44
CA ILE A 136 3.91 -2.91 8.41
C ILE A 136 3.94 -1.73 9.43
N TYR A 137 2.78 -1.14 9.73
CA TYR A 137 2.67 -0.03 10.68
C TYR A 137 2.81 -0.46 12.16
N LEU A 138 2.55 -1.72 12.52
CA LEU A 138 2.75 -2.25 13.88
C LEU A 138 4.23 -2.41 14.21
N ARG A 139 5.08 -2.61 13.20
CA ARG A 139 6.53 -2.80 13.39
C ARG A 139 7.25 -1.50 13.77
N HIS A 140 6.68 -0.36 13.39
CA HIS A 140 7.30 0.95 13.54
C HIS A 140 6.64 1.85 14.59
N VAL A 141 5.39 1.58 14.99
CA VAL A 141 4.62 2.41 15.94
C VAL A 141 4.08 1.54 17.08
N PRO A 142 4.29 1.92 18.36
CA PRO A 142 3.79 1.15 19.48
C PRO A 142 2.25 1.09 19.49
N LEU A 143 1.68 -0.08 19.79
CA LEU A 143 0.23 -0.35 19.75
C LEU A 143 -0.62 0.65 20.55
N ARG A 144 -0.11 1.15 21.68
CA ARG A 144 -0.82 2.15 22.50
C ARG A 144 -1.11 3.44 21.73
N LYS A 145 -0.17 3.89 20.89
CA LYS A 145 -0.32 5.09 20.05
C LYS A 145 -1.29 4.83 18.90
N VAL A 146 -1.28 3.62 18.33
CA VAL A 146 -2.26 3.18 17.33
C VAL A 146 -3.67 3.22 17.89
N HIS A 147 -3.90 2.67 19.09
CA HIS A 147 -5.22 2.70 19.72
C HIS A 147 -5.67 4.13 20.06
N LEU A 148 -4.78 4.98 20.58
CA LEU A 148 -5.10 6.39 20.85
C LEU A 148 -5.52 7.13 19.57
N PHE A 149 -4.83 6.86 18.46
CA PHE A 149 -5.17 7.42 17.16
C PHE A 149 -6.55 6.94 16.66
N THR A 150 -6.82 5.63 16.74
CA THR A 150 -8.11 5.04 16.33
C THR A 150 -9.27 5.56 17.19
N VAL A 151 -9.08 5.74 18.50
CA VAL A 151 -10.08 6.35 19.39
C VAL A 151 -10.37 7.79 18.98
N THR A 152 -9.34 8.56 18.63
CA THR A 152 -9.50 9.94 18.15
C THR A 152 -10.23 9.98 16.80
N GLN A 153 -9.96 9.06 15.89
CA GLN A 153 -10.71 8.95 14.63
C GLN A 153 -12.17 8.54 14.87
N LEU A 154 -12.42 7.62 15.80
CA LEU A 154 -13.76 7.19 16.17
C LEU A 154 -14.56 8.33 16.81
N SER A 155 -13.95 9.13 17.68
CA SER A 155 -14.61 10.30 18.28
C SER A 155 -14.96 11.36 17.23
N CYS A 156 -14.08 11.59 16.25
CA CYS A 156 -14.38 12.44 15.09
C CYS A 156 -15.56 11.91 14.27
N LEU A 157 -15.63 10.59 14.04
CA LEU A 157 -16.74 9.97 13.31
C LEU A 157 -18.07 10.11 14.06
N ILE A 158 -18.07 9.89 15.38
CA ILE A 158 -19.25 10.07 16.23
C ILE A 158 -19.71 11.53 16.22
N LEU A 159 -18.78 12.48 16.33
CA LEU A 159 -19.08 13.91 16.25
C LEU A 159 -19.76 14.25 14.91
N LEU A 160 -19.22 13.79 13.79
CA LEU A 160 -19.84 13.98 12.48
C LEU A 160 -21.21 13.31 12.37
N TRP A 161 -21.40 12.15 12.99
CA TRP A 161 -22.69 11.46 13.01
C TRP A 161 -23.75 12.31 13.72
N VAL A 162 -23.45 12.79 14.92
CA VAL A 162 -24.37 13.63 15.72
C VAL A 162 -24.74 14.89 14.94
N ILE A 163 -23.76 15.52 14.30
CA ILE A 163 -24.03 16.73 13.52
C ILE A 163 -24.78 16.41 12.23
N LYS A 164 -24.52 15.27 11.57
CA LYS A 164 -25.29 14.82 10.40
C LYS A 164 -26.76 14.59 10.73
N THR A 165 -27.08 14.09 11.93
CA THR A 165 -28.46 13.90 12.38
C THR A 165 -29.17 15.23 12.72
N SER A 166 -28.41 16.32 12.86
CA SER A 166 -28.96 17.65 13.11
C SER A 166 -29.47 18.30 11.82
N PRO A 167 -30.49 19.19 11.89
CA PRO A 167 -30.93 20.01 10.76
C PRO A 167 -29.82 20.87 10.13
N ALA A 168 -28.69 21.05 10.82
CA ALA A 168 -27.50 21.73 10.31
C ALA A 168 -26.73 20.95 9.22
N ALA A 169 -27.23 19.80 8.74
CA ALA A 169 -26.58 18.97 7.73
C ALA A 169 -26.24 19.70 6.41
N ILE A 170 -26.90 20.82 6.09
CA ILE A 170 -26.57 21.66 4.92
C ILE A 170 -25.14 22.20 5.00
N VAL A 171 -24.62 22.43 6.21
CA VAL A 171 -23.26 22.97 6.45
C VAL A 171 -22.19 21.87 6.41
N PHE A 172 -22.54 20.65 5.99
CA PHE A 172 -21.66 19.49 5.94
C PHE A 172 -20.28 19.73 5.29
N PRO A 173 -20.14 20.45 4.15
CA PRO A 173 -18.82 20.72 3.57
C PRO A 173 -17.88 21.48 4.51
N MET A 174 -18.40 22.47 5.25
CA MET A 174 -17.62 23.23 6.23
C MET A 174 -17.23 22.36 7.44
N MET A 175 -18.07 21.40 7.82
CA MET A 175 -17.75 20.45 8.89
C MET A 175 -16.62 19.49 8.49
N VAL A 176 -16.59 19.05 7.23
CA VAL A 176 -15.47 18.24 6.72
C VAL A 176 -14.18 19.05 6.72
N LEU A 177 -14.24 20.34 6.41
CA LEU A 177 -13.08 21.24 6.56
C LEU A 177 -12.65 21.38 8.02
N ALA A 178 -13.59 21.41 8.98
CA ALA A 178 -13.29 21.41 10.42
C ALA A 178 -12.42 20.20 10.85
N LEU A 179 -12.62 19.02 10.24
CA LEU A 179 -11.78 17.84 10.50
C LEU A 179 -10.31 18.05 10.12
N VAL A 180 -10.03 18.92 9.14
CA VAL A 180 -8.66 19.29 8.76
C VAL A 180 -7.98 20.07 9.89
N PHE A 181 -8.72 20.89 10.63
CA PHE A 181 -8.21 21.56 11.82
C PHE A 181 -7.94 20.58 12.96
N ILE A 182 -8.84 19.62 13.19
CA ILE A 182 -8.62 18.56 14.18
C ILE A 182 -7.37 17.75 13.82
N ARG A 183 -7.17 17.45 12.53
CA ARG A 183 -5.93 16.82 12.03
C ARG A 183 -4.70 17.66 12.36
N LYS A 184 -4.76 18.98 12.19
CA LYS A 184 -3.66 19.89 12.55
C LYS A 184 -3.38 19.94 14.05
N VAL A 185 -4.39 19.80 14.89
CA VAL A 185 -4.20 19.67 16.34
C VAL A 185 -3.54 18.32 16.68
N LEU A 186 -3.86 17.27 15.95
CA LEU A 186 -3.26 15.95 16.13
C LEU A 186 -1.75 15.94 15.79
N ASP A 187 -1.30 16.81 14.88
CA ASP A 187 0.14 17.05 14.60
C ASP A 187 0.92 17.54 15.85
N LEU A 188 0.24 18.09 16.88
CA LEU A 188 0.87 18.52 18.13
C LEU A 188 1.06 17.36 19.13
N CYS A 189 0.19 16.35 19.07
CA CYS A 189 0.19 15.22 20.01
C CYS A 189 1.03 14.02 19.55
N PHE A 190 1.34 13.94 18.25
CA PHE A 190 2.07 12.82 17.64
C PHE A 190 3.31 13.31 16.89
N SER A 191 4.38 12.50 16.89
CA SER A 191 5.55 12.81 16.07
C SER A 191 5.22 12.67 14.58
N LYS A 192 5.76 13.58 13.75
CA LYS A 192 5.53 13.59 12.29
C LYS A 192 5.83 12.24 11.63
N ARG A 193 6.80 11.48 12.16
CA ARG A 193 7.15 10.14 11.68
C ARG A 193 6.04 9.12 11.96
N GLU A 194 5.54 9.07 13.20
CA GLU A 194 4.45 8.17 13.59
C GLU A 194 3.17 8.48 12.81
N LEU A 195 2.88 9.77 12.61
CA LEU A 195 1.71 10.19 11.88
C LEU A 195 1.78 9.85 10.39
N SER A 196 2.95 9.93 9.76
CA SER A 196 3.13 9.48 8.36
C SER A 196 2.85 7.97 8.22
N TYR A 197 3.32 7.13 9.15
CA TYR A 197 3.00 5.70 9.14
C TYR A 197 1.50 5.40 9.40
N LEU A 198 0.81 6.30 10.12
CA LEU A 198 -0.61 6.16 10.45
C LEU A 198 -1.55 6.79 9.41
N ASP A 199 -1.14 7.79 8.65
CA ASP A 199 -2.01 8.48 7.70
C ASP A 199 -1.73 8.15 6.23
N ASP A 200 -0.48 7.81 5.88
CA ASP A 200 -0.21 7.41 4.52
C ASP A 200 -0.75 6.00 4.27
N LEU A 201 -1.69 5.89 3.33
CA LEU A 201 -1.78 4.69 2.49
C LEU A 201 -0.50 4.64 1.67
N MET A 202 0.56 4.10 2.27
CA MET A 202 1.88 4.12 1.69
C MET A 202 1.87 3.24 0.44
N PRO A 203 2.10 3.79 -0.76
CA PRO A 203 2.14 2.97 -1.95
C PRO A 203 3.38 2.08 -1.89
N GLU A 204 3.32 0.87 -2.46
CA GLU A 204 4.36 -0.16 -2.35
C GLU A 204 5.78 0.33 -2.70
N TRP A 205 5.92 1.31 -3.59
CA TRP A 205 7.21 1.92 -3.93
C TRP A 205 7.78 2.84 -2.85
N LYS A 206 6.93 3.56 -2.10
CA LYS A 206 7.37 4.31 -0.91
C LYS A 206 7.67 3.35 0.26
N LYS A 207 6.95 2.22 0.34
CA LYS A 207 7.24 1.12 1.29
C LYS A 207 8.63 0.54 1.05
N LYS A 208 8.92 0.09 -0.18
CA LYS A 208 10.26 -0.38 -0.56
C LYS A 208 11.34 0.65 -0.27
N LYS A 209 11.13 1.91 -0.64
CA LYS A 209 12.15 2.95 -0.44
C LYS A 209 12.45 3.22 1.04
N LEU A 210 11.43 3.16 1.90
CA LEU A 210 11.61 3.33 3.35
C LEU A 210 12.19 2.09 4.03
N ASP A 211 11.84 0.90 3.56
CA ASP A 211 12.45 -0.37 4.03
C ASP A 211 13.92 -0.43 3.62
N ASP A 212 14.26 0.01 2.39
CA ASP A 212 15.64 0.14 1.90
C ASP A 212 16.43 1.19 2.71
N ASP A 213 15.83 2.36 2.99
CA ASP A 213 16.48 3.40 3.80
C ASP A 213 16.63 3.00 5.27
N ALA A 214 15.69 2.22 5.84
CA ALA A 214 15.79 1.70 7.19
C ALA A 214 16.83 0.58 7.31
N SER A 215 16.92 -0.30 6.30
CA SER A 215 17.93 -1.36 6.24
C SER A 215 19.33 -0.76 6.12
N LYS A 216 19.51 0.28 5.29
CA LYS A 216 20.77 1.02 5.20
C LYS A 216 21.18 1.69 6.51
N LYS A 217 20.24 2.28 7.25
CA LYS A 217 20.54 2.89 8.56
C LYS A 217 20.94 1.86 9.61
N LEU A 218 20.31 0.68 9.61
CA LEU A 218 20.70 -0.43 10.48
C LEU A 218 22.09 -0.99 10.11
N GLU A 219 22.42 -1.04 8.81
CA GLU A 219 23.76 -1.41 8.35
C GLU A 219 24.81 -0.36 8.75
N GLU A 220 24.50 0.94 8.63
CA GLU A 220 25.37 2.04 9.07
C GLU A 220 25.59 2.01 10.60
N GLU A 221 24.54 1.82 11.41
CA GLU A 221 24.66 1.71 12.87
C GLU A 221 25.45 0.46 13.30
N SER A 222 25.26 -0.66 12.60
CA SER A 222 26.00 -1.91 12.86
C SER A 222 27.49 -1.77 12.46
N GLN A 223 27.80 -1.08 11.35
CA GLN A 223 29.17 -0.76 10.97
C GLN A 223 29.86 0.20 11.95
N VAL A 224 29.16 1.23 12.43
CA VAL A 224 29.70 2.16 13.43
C VAL A 224 29.98 1.44 14.75
N MET A 225 29.09 0.55 15.19
CA MET A 225 29.29 -0.26 16.40
C MET A 225 30.46 -1.26 16.26
N LEU A 226 30.63 -1.85 15.07
CA LEU A 226 31.78 -2.71 14.75
C LEU A 226 33.11 -1.91 14.77
N SER A 227 33.08 -0.67 14.27
CA SER A 227 34.26 0.22 14.26
C SER A 227 34.68 0.65 15.67
N MET A 228 33.74 1.04 16.53
CA MET A 228 34.04 1.37 17.94
C MET A 228 34.55 0.15 18.72
N ARG A 229 34.00 -1.04 18.47
CA ARG A 229 34.45 -2.28 19.12
C ARG A 229 35.88 -2.69 18.73
N THR A 230 36.37 -2.21 17.59
CA THR A 230 37.73 -2.49 17.12
C THR A 230 38.77 -1.62 17.85
N GLU A 231 38.38 -0.45 18.38
CA GLU A 231 39.30 0.45 19.09
C GLU A 231 39.59 0.01 20.55
N ASP A 232 38.67 -0.74 21.19
CA ASP A 232 38.81 -1.14 22.60
C ASP A 232 39.58 -2.45 22.85
N THR A 233 40.04 -3.16 21.81
CA THR A 233 40.72 -4.46 21.97
C THR A 233 42.18 -4.42 21.51
N THR A 234 43.06 -3.88 22.34
CA THR A 234 44.52 -4.03 22.15
C THR A 234 45.00 -5.32 22.82
N THR A 235 45.09 -6.44 22.10
CA THR A 235 46.27 -7.36 22.10
C THR A 235 46.11 -8.54 21.12
N ILE A 236 47.22 -8.83 20.42
CA ILE A 236 47.51 -9.92 19.46
C ILE A 236 47.16 -9.62 17.99
N GLN A 237 48.18 -9.16 17.25
CA GLN A 237 48.16 -8.92 15.81
C GLN A 237 48.30 -10.23 15.02
N ILE A 238 47.41 -10.46 14.04
CA ILE A 238 47.67 -11.26 12.84
C ILE A 238 47.39 -10.33 11.65
N PRO A 239 48.31 -10.15 10.69
CA PRO A 239 48.15 -9.14 9.65
C PRO A 239 47.11 -9.61 8.62
N MET A 240 46.05 -8.84 8.39
CA MET A 240 45.20 -8.99 7.21
C MET A 240 45.27 -7.70 6.38
N GLU A 241 45.90 -7.78 5.22
CA GLU A 241 45.98 -6.69 4.25
C GLU A 241 44.59 -6.34 3.69
N SER A 242 44.38 -5.03 3.55
CA SER A 242 43.23 -4.35 2.98
C SER A 242 42.81 -4.91 1.60
N CYS A 243 41.68 -5.59 1.53
CA CYS A 243 40.97 -5.83 0.25
C CYS A 243 40.16 -4.58 -0.13
N LYS A 244 40.63 -3.82 -1.12
CA LYS A 244 39.81 -2.81 -1.80
C LYS A 244 38.64 -3.50 -2.54
N PRO A 245 37.38 -3.05 -2.39
CA PRO A 245 36.32 -3.56 -3.23
C PRO A 245 36.47 -2.93 -4.63
N VAL A 246 36.71 -3.78 -5.63
CA VAL A 246 36.63 -3.38 -7.04
C VAL A 246 35.16 -3.15 -7.37
N GLN A 247 34.74 -1.89 -7.33
CA GLN A 247 33.53 -1.44 -8.01
C GLN A 247 33.77 -1.52 -9.53
N LYS A 248 33.05 -2.41 -10.22
CA LYS A 248 32.82 -2.25 -11.66
C LYS A 248 31.34 -1.98 -11.90
N ALA A 249 31.10 -0.91 -12.64
CA ALA A 249 29.79 -0.41 -13.03
C ALA A 249 28.98 -1.48 -13.78
N HIS A 250 27.69 -1.53 -13.46
CA HIS A 250 26.72 -2.48 -14.02
C HIS A 250 26.32 -2.02 -15.44
N ASP A 251 26.64 -2.81 -16.46
CA ASP A 251 26.08 -2.66 -17.82
C ASP A 251 24.73 -3.42 -17.88
N PRO A 252 23.62 -2.86 -18.41
CA PRO A 252 22.28 -3.44 -18.24
C PRO A 252 21.91 -4.58 -19.22
N ARG A 253 22.87 -5.24 -19.88
CA ARG A 253 22.60 -6.29 -20.86
C ARG A 253 23.46 -7.54 -20.66
N CYS A 254 23.18 -8.31 -19.61
CA CYS A 254 23.57 -9.72 -19.56
C CYS A 254 22.49 -10.50 -18.81
N ASP A 255 21.99 -11.57 -19.45
CA ASP A 255 21.05 -12.51 -18.84
C ASP A 255 21.71 -13.24 -17.66
N PRO A 256 20.99 -13.46 -16.54
CA PRO A 256 21.54 -14.07 -15.33
C PRO A 256 21.88 -15.57 -15.46
N SER A 257 21.72 -16.18 -16.65
CA SER A 257 22.02 -17.58 -16.93
C SER A 257 23.45 -17.85 -17.42
N ASP A 258 24.22 -16.81 -17.76
CA ASP A 258 25.58 -17.00 -18.33
C ASP A 258 26.71 -16.95 -17.27
N ILE A 259 26.36 -16.94 -15.99
CA ILE A 259 27.31 -16.82 -14.89
C ILE A 259 27.83 -18.21 -14.50
N ASN A 260 28.98 -18.59 -15.05
CA ASN A 260 29.65 -19.83 -14.66
C ASN A 260 30.36 -19.63 -13.30
N ILE A 261 29.69 -20.04 -12.23
CA ILE A 261 30.13 -19.88 -10.84
C ILE A 261 31.52 -20.49 -10.61
N SER A 262 31.84 -21.62 -11.25
CA SER A 262 33.15 -22.27 -11.11
C SER A 262 34.30 -21.41 -11.64
N ASP A 263 34.04 -20.67 -12.73
CA ASP A 263 35.04 -19.86 -13.40
C ASP A 263 35.32 -18.56 -12.63
N GLU A 264 34.29 -17.97 -12.02
CA GLU A 264 34.44 -16.82 -11.10
C GLU A 264 35.08 -17.24 -9.76
N MET A 265 34.74 -18.40 -9.21
CA MET A 265 35.34 -18.87 -7.95
C MET A 265 36.86 -19.09 -8.10
N SER A 266 37.31 -19.59 -9.26
CA SER A 266 38.74 -19.79 -9.56
C SER A 266 39.57 -18.49 -9.59
N LYS A 267 38.92 -17.34 -9.84
CA LYS A 267 39.57 -16.03 -9.89
C LYS A 267 39.72 -15.40 -8.51
N THR A 268 39.02 -15.91 -7.50
CA THR A 268 39.10 -15.40 -6.12
C THR A 268 40.44 -15.71 -5.48
N THR A 269 40.94 -14.79 -4.66
CA THR A 269 42.26 -14.87 -4.00
C THR A 269 42.41 -16.12 -3.14
N VAL A 270 41.32 -16.60 -2.54
CA VAL A 270 41.27 -17.80 -1.70
C VAL A 270 41.55 -19.08 -2.52
N TRP A 271 40.98 -19.19 -3.73
CA TRP A 271 41.24 -20.33 -4.60
C TRP A 271 42.64 -20.30 -5.22
N LYS A 272 43.17 -19.11 -5.53
CA LYS A 272 44.56 -18.97 -5.98
C LYS A 272 45.57 -19.34 -4.88
N SER A 273 45.32 -19.00 -3.62
CA SER A 273 46.22 -19.36 -2.52
C SER A 273 46.20 -20.87 -2.24
N LEU A 274 45.05 -21.52 -2.35
CA LEU A 274 44.92 -22.98 -2.24
C LEU A 274 45.57 -23.72 -3.41
N SER A 275 45.38 -23.24 -4.65
CA SER A 275 46.01 -23.83 -5.84
C SER A 275 47.53 -23.69 -5.83
N SER A 276 48.07 -22.56 -5.33
CA SER A 276 49.50 -22.38 -5.15
C SER A 276 50.06 -23.36 -4.11
N ASN A 277 49.38 -23.50 -2.96
CA ASN A 277 49.77 -24.47 -1.92
C ASN A 277 49.79 -25.92 -2.45
N GLN A 278 48.82 -26.29 -3.30
CA GLN A 278 48.77 -27.61 -3.92
C GLN A 278 49.96 -27.85 -4.88
N LYS A 279 50.40 -26.82 -5.62
CA LYS A 279 51.56 -26.91 -6.50
C LYS A 279 52.86 -27.06 -5.72
N ASP A 280 53.02 -26.35 -4.61
CA ASP A 280 54.20 -26.46 -3.75
C ASP A 280 54.31 -27.86 -3.11
N ILE A 281 53.18 -28.45 -2.69
CA ILE A 281 53.15 -29.82 -2.16
C ILE A 281 53.55 -30.85 -3.23
N ASN A 282 53.08 -30.69 -4.47
CA ASN A 282 53.42 -31.60 -5.57
C ASN A 282 54.87 -31.45 -6.06
N LEU A 283 55.45 -30.25 -5.97
CA LEU A 283 56.86 -30.02 -6.34
C LEU A 283 57.83 -30.58 -5.30
N VAL A 284 57.43 -30.63 -4.03
CA VAL A 284 58.17 -31.29 -2.95
C VAL A 284 58.09 -32.81 -3.05
N ALA A 285 56.98 -33.37 -3.54
CA ALA A 285 56.83 -34.80 -3.80
C ALA A 285 57.66 -35.28 -5.01
N ALA A 286 57.74 -34.48 -6.09
CA ALA A 286 58.49 -34.83 -7.29
C ALA A 286 60.02 -34.69 -7.16
N LYS A 287 60.52 -34.14 -6.05
CA LYS A 287 61.96 -33.96 -5.78
C LYS A 287 62.54 -35.05 -4.87
N LYS A 288 61.76 -36.11 -4.61
CA LYS A 288 62.08 -37.18 -3.66
C LYS A 288 62.18 -38.58 -4.26
N ASP A 289 62.33 -38.66 -5.59
CA ASP A 289 62.76 -39.84 -6.34
C ASP A 289 64.08 -39.56 -7.07
#